data_AF-A0A929WIX6-F1
#
_entry.id   AF-A0A929WIX6-F1
#
_cell.length_a   1.000
_cell.length_b   1.000
_cell.length_c   1.000
_cell.angle_alpha   90.00
_cell.angle_beta   90.00
_cell.angle_gamma   90.00
#
_symmetry.space_group_name_H-M   'P 1'
#
loop_
_entity.id
_entity.type
_entity.pdbx_description
1 polymer ?
#
loop_
_entity_poly.entity_id
_entity_poly.type
_entity_poly.pdbx_seq_one_letter_code
_entity_poly.pdbx_strand_id
1 'polypeptide(L)'
;HITGARLKAEGVVAGVADLLLLVPSQQHHALCIEMKTAKGRQSPAQKEWQQHAETHGYRYEVVRDFDTFERVVSEHLKNNE
;
A
#
# COMPACT_ATOMS: atom_id res chain seq x y z
N HIS A 1 16.73 11.92 -0.26
CA HIS A 1 15.91 10.69 -0.37
C HIS A 1 16.74 9.61 -1.06
N ILE A 2 17.38 8.73 -0.28
CA ILE A 2 18.33 7.72 -0.80
C ILE A 2 17.66 6.34 -0.94
N THR A 3 16.47 6.15 -0.36
CA THR A 3 15.83 4.83 -0.21
C THR A 3 15.27 4.28 -1.53
N GLY A 4 14.54 5.08 -2.31
CA GLY A 4 13.90 4.60 -3.55
C GLY A 4 14.88 4.22 -4.67
N ALA A 5 16.06 4.85 -4.72
CA ALA A 5 17.07 4.56 -5.74
C ALA A 5 17.85 3.26 -5.44
N ARG A 6 18.07 2.93 -4.17
CA ARG A 6 18.77 1.70 -3.75
C ARG A 6 17.90 0.46 -3.93
N LEU A 7 16.62 0.54 -3.56
CA LEU A 7 15.69 -0.57 -3.74
C LEU A 7 15.53 -0.97 -5.22
N LYS A 8 15.50 0.01 -6.14
CA LYS A 8 15.43 -0.26 -7.58
C LYS A 8 16.63 -1.04 -8.13
N ALA A 9 17.81 -0.90 -7.50
CA ALA A 9 19.01 -1.65 -7.86
C ALA A 9 19.04 -3.07 -7.27
N GLU A 10 18.25 -3.32 -6.22
CA GLU A 10 18.10 -4.62 -5.55
C GLU A 10 17.01 -5.50 -6.20
N GLY A 11 16.47 -5.08 -7.35
CA GLY A 11 15.47 -5.85 -8.10
C GLY A 11 14.04 -5.71 -7.59
N VAL A 12 13.72 -4.70 -6.77
CA VAL A 12 12.34 -4.48 -6.34
C VAL A 12 11.44 -4.18 -7.54
N VAL A 13 10.22 -4.71 -7.51
CA VAL A 13 9.19 -4.38 -8.48
C VAL A 13 8.89 -2.89 -8.42
N ALA A 14 9.04 -2.20 -9.56
CA ALA A 14 8.79 -0.78 -9.63
C ALA A 14 7.33 -0.48 -9.25
N GLY A 15 7.13 0.44 -8.31
CA GLY A 15 5.80 0.91 -7.93
C GLY A 15 5.06 0.04 -6.91
N VAL A 16 5.70 -1.01 -6.37
CA VAL A 16 5.16 -1.76 -5.21
C VAL A 16 4.80 -0.81 -4.07
N ALA A 17 3.71 -1.12 -3.37
CA ALA A 17 3.29 -0.40 -2.16
C ALA A 17 4.42 -0.37 -1.11
N ASP A 18 4.48 0.70 -0.32
CA ASP A 18 5.50 0.85 0.72
C ASP A 18 5.39 -0.21 1.83
N LEU A 19 4.16 -0.62 2.19
CA LEU A 19 3.88 -1.63 3.20
C LEU A 19 2.85 -2.64 2.69
N LEU A 20 3.04 -3.90 3.08
CA LEU A 20 2.10 -5.00 2.81
C LEU A 20 1.72 -5.67 4.13
N LEU A 21 0.45 -5.63 4.48
CA LEU A 21 -0.14 -6.39 5.58
C LEU A 21 -0.75 -7.66 5.03
N LEU A 22 0.00 -8.76 5.10
CA LEU A 22 -0.37 -10.08 4.58
C LEU A 22 -1.32 -10.83 5.53
N VAL A 23 -2.42 -10.18 5.89
CA VAL A 23 -3.50 -10.76 6.68
C VAL A 23 -4.78 -10.58 5.87
N PRO A 24 -5.47 -11.66 5.49
CA PRO A 24 -6.73 -11.56 4.78
C PRO A 24 -7.81 -11.00 5.70
N SER A 25 -8.79 -10.33 5.10
CA SER A 25 -10.07 -9.99 5.72
C SER A 25 -11.23 -10.65 5.03
N GLN A 26 -12.43 -10.50 5.59
CA GLN A 26 -13.66 -11.03 4.98
C GLN A 26 -13.84 -10.58 3.53
N GLN A 27 -13.29 -9.41 3.14
CA GLN A 27 -13.47 -8.82 1.80
C GLN A 27 -12.21 -8.83 0.93
N HIS A 28 -11.01 -8.85 1.52
CA HIS A 28 -9.77 -8.66 0.76
C HIS A 28 -8.68 -9.64 1.17
N HIS A 29 -7.83 -10.05 0.24
CA HIS A 29 -6.78 -11.05 0.52
C HIS A 29 -5.60 -10.51 1.35
N ALA A 30 -5.34 -9.21 1.28
CA ALA A 30 -4.37 -8.49 2.09
C ALA A 30 -4.59 -6.97 1.93
N LEU A 31 -3.86 -6.18 2.71
CA LEU A 31 -3.85 -4.72 2.63
C LEU A 31 -2.48 -4.21 2.16
N CYS A 32 -2.50 -3.41 1.09
CA CYS A 32 -1.37 -2.66 0.56
C CYS A 32 -1.47 -1.20 1.01
N ILE A 33 -0.40 -0.63 1.54
CA ILE A 33 -0.37 0.77 2.00
C ILE A 33 0.76 1.51 1.30
N GLU A 34 0.40 2.61 0.65
CA GLU A 34 1.31 3.53 -0.01
C GLU A 34 1.38 4.84 0.78
N MET A 35 2.54 5.12 1.35
CA MET A 35 2.76 6.29 2.19
C MET A 35 3.14 7.48 1.32
N LYS A 36 2.48 8.63 1.55
CA LYS A 36 2.81 9.88 0.89
C LYS A 36 2.93 11.02 1.87
N THR A 37 3.82 11.95 1.59
CA THR A 37 3.79 13.26 2.26
C THR A 37 2.50 13.99 1.90
N ALA A 38 2.13 15.05 2.62
CA ALA A 38 0.91 15.82 2.34
C ALA A 38 0.76 16.27 0.86
N LYS A 39 1.88 16.55 0.17
CA LYS A 39 1.89 16.94 -1.26
C LYS A 39 2.35 15.83 -2.21
N GLY A 40 2.84 14.72 -1.67
CA GLY A 40 3.37 13.60 -2.45
C GLY A 40 2.28 12.94 -3.30
N ARG A 41 2.61 12.60 -4.54
CA ARG A 41 1.69 11.94 -5.49
C ARG A 41 2.22 10.56 -5.83
N GLN A 42 1.31 9.65 -6.19
CA GLN A 42 1.70 8.38 -6.79
C GLN A 42 2.35 8.63 -8.15
N SER A 43 3.40 7.86 -8.45
CA SER A 43 3.95 7.75 -9.80
C SER A 43 3.01 6.92 -10.70
N PRO A 44 3.18 6.94 -12.03
CA PRO A 44 2.41 6.07 -12.93
C PRO A 44 2.50 4.58 -12.55
N ALA A 45 3.70 4.08 -12.26
CA ALA A 45 3.91 2.68 -11.85
C ALA A 45 3.19 2.33 -10.54
N GLN A 46 3.09 3.27 -9.60
CA GLN A 46 2.35 3.05 -8.34
C GLN A 46 0.83 2.99 -8.57
N LYS A 47 0.32 3.76 -9.53
CA LYS A 47 -1.09 3.68 -9.94
C LYS A 47 -1.40 2.37 -10.66
N GLU A 48 -0.50 1.93 -11.53
CA GLU A 48 -0.60 0.61 -12.17
C GLU A 48 -0.62 -0.50 -11.10
N TRP A 49 0.34 -0.48 -10.16
CA TRP A 49 0.35 -1.43 -9.05
C TRP A 49 -0.94 -1.42 -8.24
N GLN A 50 -1.47 -0.24 -7.88
CA GLN A 50 -2.76 -0.11 -7.21
C GLN A 50 -3.87 -0.80 -8.00
N GLN A 51 -4.01 -0.47 -9.29
CA GLN A 51 -5.05 -1.05 -10.15
C GLN A 51 -4.92 -2.57 -10.21
N HIS A 52 -3.70 -3.10 -10.34
CA HIS A 52 -3.46 -4.54 -10.32
C HIS A 52 -3.86 -5.16 -8.98
N ALA A 53 -3.47 -4.58 -7.85
CA ALA A 53 -3.83 -5.07 -6.53
C ALA A 53 -5.35 -5.11 -6.33
N GLU A 54 -6.05 -4.00 -6.59
CA GLU A 54 -7.49 -3.89 -6.41
C GLU A 54 -8.25 -4.87 -7.33
N THR A 55 -7.83 -5.01 -8.58
CA THR A 55 -8.44 -5.96 -9.54
C THR A 55 -8.30 -7.42 -9.10
N HIS A 56 -7.29 -7.75 -8.29
CA HIS A 56 -7.04 -9.09 -7.78
C HIS A 56 -7.51 -9.27 -6.32
N GLY A 57 -8.41 -8.42 -5.82
CA GLY A 57 -9.05 -8.60 -4.51
C GLY A 57 -8.20 -8.16 -3.32
N TYR A 58 -7.19 -7.32 -3.53
CA TYR A 58 -6.41 -6.70 -2.46
C TYR A 58 -6.95 -5.29 -2.15
N ARG A 59 -6.96 -4.91 -0.88
CA ARG A 59 -7.23 -3.52 -0.48
C ARG A 59 -5.96 -2.70 -0.72
N TYR A 60 -6.08 -1.51 -1.31
CA TYR A 60 -4.95 -0.59 -1.48
C TYR A 60 -5.32 0.79 -0.96
N GLU A 61 -4.47 1.39 -0.12
CA GLU A 61 -4.75 2.66 0.53
C GLU A 61 -3.56 3.61 0.42
N VAL A 62 -3.82 4.86 0.02
CA VAL A 62 -2.82 5.94 0.03
C VAL A 62 -2.94 6.70 1.34
N VAL A 63 -1.91 6.61 2.18
CA VAL A 63 -1.92 7.12 3.56
C VAL A 63 -0.93 8.26 3.72
N ARG A 64 -1.34 9.31 4.45
CA ARG A 64 -0.57 10.57 4.55
C ARG A 64 -0.18 10.99 5.95
N ASP A 65 -0.79 10.38 6.95
CA ASP A 65 -0.59 10.67 8.36
C ASP A 65 -0.83 9.38 9.17
N PHE A 66 -0.41 9.44 10.43
CA PHE A 66 -0.49 8.30 11.34
C PHE A 66 -1.93 7.94 11.69
N ASP A 67 -2.80 8.93 11.88
CA ASP A 67 -4.20 8.69 12.24
C ASP A 67 -4.94 7.91 11.14
N THR A 68 -4.70 8.26 9.88
CA THR A 68 -5.23 7.51 8.73
C THR A 68 -4.63 6.11 8.64
N PHE A 69 -3.33 5.97 8.91
CA PHE A 69 -2.66 4.67 8.95
C PHE A 69 -3.32 3.75 9.98
N GLU A 70 -3.43 4.21 11.22
CA GLU A 70 -4.01 3.46 12.34
C GLU A 70 -5.44 3.04 12.04
N ARG A 71 -6.26 3.96 11.51
CA ARG A 71 -7.64 3.68 11.13
C ARG A 71 -7.72 2.59 10.06
N VAL A 72 -6.97 2.73 8.96
CA VAL A 72 -6.98 1.79 7.84
C VAL A 72 -6.57 0.38 8.27
N VAL A 73 -5.50 0.27 9.08
CA VAL A 73 -5.02 -1.01 9.61
C VAL A 73 -6.04 -1.61 10.57
N SER A 74 -6.59 -0.81 11.49
CA SER A 74 -7.58 -1.28 12.48
C SER A 74 -8.87 -1.75 11.80
N GLU A 75 -9.36 -1.02 10.80
CA GLU A 75 -10.51 -1.44 10.00
C GLU A 75 -10.25 -2.78 9.29
N HIS A 76 -9.08 -2.93 8.67
CA HIS A 76 -8.73 -4.15 7.96
C HIS A 76 -8.63 -5.36 8.89
N LEU A 77 -8.08 -5.19 10.10
CA LEU A 77 -7.96 -6.26 11.09
C LEU A 77 -9.29 -6.61 11.77
N LYS A 78 -10.17 -5.64 12.01
CA LYS A 78 -11.50 -5.88 12.59
C LYS A 78 -12.42 -6.66 11.68
N ASN A 79 -12.26 -6.51 10.36
CA ASN A 79 -12.99 -7.31 9.37
C ASN A 79 -12.55 -8.79 9.34
N ASN A 80 -11.79 -9.26 10.32
CA ASN A 80 -11.33 -10.65 10.48
C ASN A 80 -11.96 -11.35 11.69
N GLU A 81 -12.63 -10.58 12.56
CA GLU A 81 -13.44 -11.08 13.67
C GLU A 81 -14.87 -11.41 13.18
#